data_AF-A0A9C7QGB5-F1
#
_entry.id   AF-A0A9C7QGB5-F1
#
_cell.length_a   1.000
_cell.length_b   1.000
_cell.length_c   1.000
_cell.angle_alpha   90.00
_cell.angle_beta   90.00
_cell.angle_gamma   90.00
#
_symmetry.space_group_name_H-M   'P 1'
#
loop_
_entity.id
_entity.type
_entity.pdbx_description
1 polymer ?
#
loop_
_entity_poly.entity_id
_entity_poly.type
_entity_poly.pdbx_seq_one_letter_code
_entity_poly.pdbx_strand_id
1 'polypeptide(L)'
;MKNFYHRTWAEIDLDVLKKNIDIIRGYAGGKDIIAIVKANAYGHGDAGTAKALNGCGVKHFAVSNLWEAQNLSSAKVEGDILLFGYCDIPLVIENA
;
A
#
# COMPACT_ATOMS: atom_id res chain seq x y z
N MET A 1 21.51 -6.02 -3.09
CA MET A 1 20.97 -4.65 -2.85
C MET A 1 21.22 -3.84 -4.11
N LYS A 2 20.25 -3.03 -4.57
CA LYS A 2 20.54 -2.05 -5.64
C LYS A 2 21.61 -1.10 -5.10
N ASN A 3 22.67 -0.86 -5.86
CA ASN A 3 23.66 0.15 -5.46
C ASN A 3 22.96 1.52 -5.43
N PHE A 4 22.87 2.09 -4.24
CA PHE A 4 22.20 3.35 -3.99
C PHE A 4 23.26 4.45 -3.97
N TYR A 5 23.44 5.15 -5.09
CA TYR A 5 24.48 6.17 -5.26
C TYR A 5 24.03 7.57 -4.82
N HIS A 6 23.00 7.68 -3.97
CA HIS A 6 22.49 8.95 -3.48
C HIS A 6 23.14 9.36 -2.16
N ARG A 7 23.41 10.65 -1.97
CA ARG A 7 24.02 11.20 -0.75
C ARG A 7 23.08 11.23 0.47
N THR A 8 21.78 11.01 0.26
CA THR A 8 20.75 11.05 1.31
C THR A 8 19.70 9.99 0.98
N TRP A 9 19.16 9.35 2.02
CA TRP A 9 18.11 8.35 1.91
C TRP A 9 17.12 8.50 3.07
N ALA A 10 15.92 7.93 2.87
CA ALA A 10 14.97 7.68 3.94
C ALA A 10 14.97 6.17 4.23
N GLU A 11 15.03 5.82 5.51
CA GLU A 11 14.92 4.44 5.97
C GLU A 11 13.52 4.20 6.51
N ILE A 12 12.90 3.09 6.10
CA ILE A 12 11.54 2.74 6.46
C ILE A 12 11.59 1.47 7.30
N ASP A 13 11.24 1.59 8.58
CA ASP A 13 11.20 0.47 9.52
C ASP A 13 9.88 -0.31 9.39
N LEU A 14 9.96 -1.51 8.82
CA LEU A 14 8.81 -2.38 8.60
C LEU A 14 8.31 -3.05 9.90
N ASP A 15 9.16 -3.19 10.91
CA ASP A 15 8.76 -3.74 12.22
C ASP A 15 7.89 -2.73 12.97
N VAL A 16 8.14 -1.43 12.80
CA VAL A 16 7.25 -0.38 13.31
C VAL A 16 5.89 -0.42 12.63
N LEU A 17 5.83 -0.61 11.31
CA LEU A 17 4.56 -0.80 10.60
C LEU A 17 3.75 -1.98 11.16
N LYS A 18 4.42 -3.12 11.42
CA LYS A 18 3.78 -4.30 12.02
C LYS A 18 3.19 -4.00 13.40
N LYS A 19 3.98 -3.38 14.28
CA LYS A 19 3.53 -2.97 15.63
C LYS A 19 2.30 -2.05 15.55
N ASN A 20 2.29 -1.10 14.61
CA ASN A 20 1.15 -0.21 14.41
C ASN A 20 -0.11 -0.97 13.98
N ILE A 21 0.02 -1.96 13.09
CA ILE A 21 -1.11 -2.80 12.70
C ILE A 21 -1.67 -3.61 13.87
N ASP A 22 -0.82 -4.14 14.75
CA ASP A 22 -1.29 -4.88 15.92
C ASP A 22 -2.08 -3.98 16.89
N ILE A 23 -1.62 -2.74 17.10
CA ILE A 23 -2.32 -1.73 17.90
C ILE A 23 -3.67 -1.38 17.25
N ILE A 24 -3.69 -1.08 15.94
CA ILE A 24 -4.91 -0.73 15.20
C ILE A 24 -5.90 -1.89 15.25
N ARG A 25 -5.44 -3.14 15.13
CA ARG A 25 -6.29 -4.33 15.23
C ARG A 25 -6.98 -4.45 16.58
N GLY A 26 -6.28 -4.08 17.66
CA GLY A 26 -6.88 -3.98 19.00
C GLY A 26 -8.07 -3.03 19.04
N TYR A 27 -7.97 -1.87 18.38
CA TYR A 27 -9.06 -0.90 18.29
C TYR A 27 -10.16 -1.28 17.30
N ALA A 28 -9.82 -1.96 16.20
CA ALA A 28 -10.76 -2.38 15.17
C ALA A 28 -11.81 -3.38 15.70
N GLY A 29 -11.46 -4.14 16.75
CA GLY A 29 -12.37 -5.06 17.42
C GLY A 29 -12.81 -6.20 16.48
N GLY A 30 -11.86 -6.79 15.76
CA GLY A 30 -12.10 -7.90 14.84
C GLY A 30 -12.64 -7.50 13.46
N LYS A 31 -12.81 -6.20 13.17
CA LYS A 31 -13.12 -5.71 11.83
C LYS A 31 -11.88 -5.74 10.94
N ASP A 32 -12.11 -5.87 9.64
CA ASP A 32 -11.08 -5.75 8.62
C ASP A 32 -10.46 -4.34 8.62
N ILE A 33 -9.16 -4.28 8.32
CA ILE A 33 -8.39 -3.05 8.19
C ILE A 33 -8.17 -2.78 6.71
N ILE A 34 -8.48 -1.56 6.27
CA ILE A 34 -8.12 -1.06 4.94
C ILE A 34 -6.88 -0.16 5.10
N ALA A 35 -5.75 -0.60 4.53
CA ALA A 35 -4.52 0.19 4.53
C ALA A 35 -4.53 1.20 3.37
N ILE A 36 -4.62 2.48 3.70
CA ILE A 36 -4.54 3.55 2.70
C ILE A 36 -3.06 3.78 2.38
N VAL A 37 -2.65 3.49 1.14
CA VAL A 37 -1.25 3.57 0.69
C VAL A 37 -1.06 4.50 -0.51
N LYS A 38 -1.98 5.46 -0.71
CA LYS A 38 -1.84 6.54 -1.70
C LYS A 38 -0.56 7.36 -1.50
N ALA A 39 -0.21 8.14 -2.53
CA ALA A 39 0.94 9.02 -2.58
C ALA A 39 2.24 8.29 -2.18
N ASN A 40 2.49 7.13 -2.82
CA ASN A 40 3.63 6.27 -2.54
C ASN A 40 3.71 5.83 -1.05
N ALA A 41 2.59 5.38 -0.48
CA ALA A 41 2.41 5.15 0.95
C ALA A 41 2.87 6.35 1.79
N TYR A 42 2.36 7.54 1.49
CA TYR A 42 2.75 8.78 2.17
C TYR A 42 4.28 8.99 2.15
N GLY A 43 4.94 8.65 1.05
CA GLY A 43 6.40 8.75 0.88
C GLY A 43 7.22 7.55 1.38
N HIS A 44 6.59 6.52 1.95
CA HIS A 44 7.29 5.36 2.54
C HIS A 44 7.62 4.26 1.51
N GLY A 45 7.17 4.36 0.26
CA GLY A 45 7.33 3.29 -0.73
C GLY A 45 6.14 2.34 -0.69
N ASP A 46 5.21 2.52 -1.62
CA ASP A 46 3.92 1.82 -1.64
C ASP A 46 4.03 0.30 -1.78
N ALA A 47 4.75 -0.23 -2.77
CA ALA A 47 4.87 -1.66 -3.01
C ALA A 47 5.54 -2.40 -1.84
N GLY A 48 6.58 -1.81 -1.25
CA GLY A 48 7.29 -2.37 -0.09
C GLY A 48 6.41 -2.34 1.16
N THR A 49 5.78 -1.20 1.42
CA THR A 49 4.85 -1.01 2.55
C THR A 49 3.67 -1.96 2.45
N ALA A 50 3.00 -2.03 1.30
CA ALA A 50 1.83 -2.88 1.09
C ALA A 50 2.14 -4.37 1.28
N LYS A 51 3.29 -4.85 0.77
CA LYS A 51 3.76 -6.23 1.00
C LYS A 51 4.04 -6.54 2.46
N ALA A 52 4.67 -5.60 3.18
CA ALA A 52 4.91 -5.77 4.62
C ALA A 52 3.57 -5.88 5.37
N LEU A 53 2.59 -5.07 5.00
CA LEU A 53 1.23 -5.10 5.54
C LEU A 53 0.47 -6.39 5.18
N ASN A 54 0.63 -6.92 3.95
CA ASN A 54 0.13 -8.25 3.60
C ASN A 54 0.69 -9.33 4.53
N GLY A 55 2.00 -9.30 4.81
CA GLY A 55 2.64 -10.20 5.77
C GLY A 55 2.09 -10.07 7.20
N CYS A 56 1.45 -8.94 7.52
CA CYS A 56 0.74 -8.71 8.78
C CYS A 56 -0.74 -9.11 8.74
N GLY A 57 -1.22 -9.68 7.63
CA GLY A 57 -2.60 -10.13 7.44
C GLY A 57 -3.58 -9.05 6.95
N VAL A 58 -3.09 -7.87 6.52
CA VAL A 58 -3.94 -6.88 5.86
C VAL A 58 -4.26 -7.36 4.45
N LYS A 59 -5.54 -7.32 4.08
CA LYS A 59 -6.05 -7.81 2.78
C LYS A 59 -6.72 -6.74 1.93
N HIS A 60 -6.92 -5.54 2.48
CA HIS A 60 -7.61 -4.46 1.80
C HIS A 60 -6.69 -3.25 1.75
N PHE A 61 -6.50 -2.72 0.55
CA PHE A 61 -5.68 -1.54 0.30
C PHE A 61 -6.52 -0.46 -0.38
N ALA A 62 -6.12 0.79 -0.19
CA ALA A 62 -6.81 1.91 -0.80
C ALA A 62 -5.82 2.93 -1.39
N VAL A 63 -6.08 3.36 -2.61
CA VAL A 63 -5.26 4.29 -3.40
C VAL A 63 -6.10 5.39 -4.05
N SER A 64 -5.44 6.45 -4.50
CA SER A 64 -6.10 7.67 -4.98
C SER A 64 -6.24 7.75 -6.50
N ASN A 65 -5.54 6.92 -7.26
CA ASN A 65 -5.60 6.93 -8.72
C ASN A 65 -5.24 5.55 -9.33
N LEU A 66 -5.43 5.43 -10.64
CA LEU A 66 -5.25 4.18 -11.38
C LEU A 66 -3.80 3.70 -11.41
N TRP A 67 -2.83 4.61 -11.55
CA TRP A 67 -1.41 4.26 -11.60
C TRP A 67 -0.91 3.66 -10.28
N GLU A 68 -1.37 4.18 -9.14
CA GLU A 68 -1.09 3.60 -7.83
C GLU A 68 -1.68 2.18 -7.72
N ALA A 69 -2.91 1.97 -8.19
CA ALA A 69 -3.54 0.65 -8.20
C ALA A 69 -2.76 -0.34 -9.07
N GLN A 70 -2.38 0.07 -10.28
CA GLN A 70 -1.56 -0.72 -11.20
C GLN A 70 -0.18 -1.04 -10.62
N ASN A 71 0.44 -0.10 -9.91
CA ASN A 71 1.73 -0.32 -9.28
C ASN A 71 1.65 -1.41 -8.19
N LEU A 72 0.64 -1.37 -7.33
CA LEU A 72 0.42 -2.42 -6.33
C LEU A 72 0.11 -3.78 -6.98
N SER A 73 -0.72 -3.80 -8.03
CA SER A 73 -1.04 -5.02 -8.79
C SER A 73 0.20 -5.63 -9.44
N SER A 74 1.01 -4.82 -10.13
CA SER A 74 2.28 -5.23 -10.73
C SER A 74 3.29 -5.71 -9.70
N ALA A 75 3.28 -5.10 -8.51
CA ALA A 75 4.09 -5.55 -7.38
C ALA A 75 3.61 -6.88 -6.79
N LYS A 76 2.45 -7.41 -7.19
CA LYS A 76 1.82 -8.61 -6.62
C LYS A 76 1.46 -8.43 -5.15
N VAL A 77 0.90 -7.28 -4.81
CA VAL A 77 0.20 -7.08 -3.53
C VAL A 77 -1.08 -7.92 -3.57
N GLU A 78 -1.35 -8.66 -2.51
CA GLU A 78 -2.49 -9.58 -2.44
C GLU A 78 -3.71 -8.91 -1.81
N GLY A 79 -4.91 -9.32 -2.25
CA GLY A 79 -6.18 -8.81 -1.75
C GLY A 79 -6.77 -7.69 -2.62
N ASP A 80 -7.76 -6.98 -2.07
CA ASP A 80 -8.55 -6.01 -2.82
C ASP A 80 -7.88 -4.63 -2.79
N ILE A 81 -7.91 -3.93 -3.93
CA ILE A 81 -7.40 -2.55 -4.07
C ILE A 81 -8.58 -1.63 -4.39
N LEU A 82 -8.97 -0.82 -3.42
CA LEU A 82 -9.98 0.21 -3.57
C LEU A 82 -9.37 1.48 -4.16
N LEU A 83 -9.80 1.86 -5.35
CA LEU A 83 -9.59 3.21 -5.89
C LEU A 83 -10.72 4.10 -5.38
N PHE A 84 -10.41 5.04 -4.49
CA PHE A 84 -11.42 5.95 -3.89
C PHE A 84 -11.31 7.40 -4.38
N GLY A 85 -10.35 7.68 -5.27
CA GLY A 85 -10.28 8.94 -6.00
C GLY A 85 -11.14 8.95 -7.26
N TYR A 86 -11.14 10.07 -7.96
CA TYR A 86 -11.73 10.15 -9.30
C TYR A 86 -10.97 9.25 -10.28
N CYS A 87 -11.70 8.54 -11.13
CA CYS A 87 -11.12 7.78 -12.23
C CYS A 87 -12.00 7.92 -13.47
N ASP A 88 -11.35 8.14 -14.61
CA ASP A 88 -12.04 8.22 -15.89
C ASP A 88 -12.41 6.80 -16.37
N ILE A 89 -13.69 6.54 -16.61
CA ILE A 89 -14.20 5.18 -16.88
C ILE A 89 -13.56 4.55 -18.13
N PRO A 90 -13.44 5.25 -19.28
CA PRO A 90 -12.69 4.76 -20.44
C PRO A 90 -11.28 4.28 -20.09
N LEU A 91 -10.55 5.06 -19.27
CA LEU A 91 -9.18 4.71 -18.88
C LEU A 91 -9.13 3.41 -18.07
N VAL A 92 -10.12 3.17 -17.19
CA VAL A 92 -10.22 1.92 -16.43
C VAL A 92 -10.41 0.73 -17.36
N ILE A 93 -11.31 0.85 -18.34
CA ILE A 93 -11.62 -0.25 -19.27
C ILE A 93 -10.40 -0.62 -20.12
N GLU A 94 -9.62 0.37 -20.57
CA GLU A 94 -8.40 0.13 -21.37
C GLU A 94 -7.26 -0.54 -20.58
N ASN A 95 -7.32 -0.47 -19.25
CA ASN A 95 -6.23 -0.88 -18.34
C ASN A 95 -6.62 -2.02 -17.39
N ALA A 96 -7.82 -2.58 -17.52
CA ALA A 96 -8.32 -3.74 -16.77
C ALA A 96 -7.88 -5.06 -17.42
#